data_AF-A0A2H6HH84-F1
#
_entry.id   AF-A0A2H6HH84-F1
#
_cell.length_a   1.000
_cell.length_b   1.000
_cell.length_c   1.000
_cell.angle_alpha   90.00
_cell.angle_beta   90.00
_cell.angle_gamma   90.00
#
_symmetry.space_group_name_H-M   'P 1'
#
loop_
_entity.id
_entity.type
_entity.pdbx_description
1 polymer ?
#
loop_
_entity_poly.entity_id
_entity_poly.type
_entity_poly.pdbx_seq_one_letter_code
_entity_poly.pdbx_strand_id
1 'polypeptide(L)'
;MTNWDSLASWWELEIVTDPAYREDVLPLLGDLVGSMPAGVVLDLGCGEGQGARSVGGTVVGIDSSHVLLRSANRVIPVVQA
;
A
#
# COMPACT_ATOMS: atom_id res chain seq x y z
N MET A 1 21.66 -6.07 8.61
CA MET A 1 20.23 -6.43 8.71
C MET A 1 19.54 -5.70 7.56
N THR A 2 18.87 -6.43 6.66
CA THR A 2 18.21 -5.84 5.48
C THR A 2 16.96 -5.08 5.93
N ASN A 3 16.79 -3.84 5.46
CA ASN A 3 15.61 -3.01 5.76
C ASN A 3 14.75 -2.82 4.50
N TRP A 4 13.51 -2.37 4.66
CA TRP A 4 12.62 -2.18 3.52
C TRP A 4 13.08 -1.10 2.54
N ASP A 5 13.81 -0.08 3.01
CA ASP A 5 14.43 0.92 2.11
C ASP A 5 15.40 0.30 1.11
N SER A 6 16.19 -0.69 1.53
CA SER A 6 17.12 -1.40 0.64
C SER A 6 16.44 -2.36 -0.34
N LEU A 7 15.17 -2.70 -0.10
CA LEU A 7 14.37 -3.60 -0.94
C LEU A 7 13.34 -2.87 -1.80
N ALA A 8 13.13 -1.57 -1.56
CA ALA A 8 12.06 -0.80 -2.21
C ALA A 8 12.13 -0.84 -3.74
N SER A 9 13.34 -0.71 -4.33
CA SER A 9 13.49 -0.79 -5.77
C SER A 9 13.14 -2.16 -6.35
N TRP A 10 13.46 -3.24 -5.63
CA TRP A 10 13.06 -4.59 -6.02
C TRP A 10 11.55 -4.77 -5.91
N TRP A 11 10.94 -4.27 -4.83
CA TRP A 11 9.49 -4.31 -4.64
C TRP A 11 8.75 -3.61 -5.79
N GLU A 12 9.16 -2.40 -6.15
CA GLU A 12 8.54 -1.64 -7.23
C GLU A 12 8.72 -2.29 -8.61
N LEU A 13 9.86 -2.95 -8.86
CA LEU A 13 10.17 -3.57 -10.15
C LEU A 13 9.55 -4.96 -10.32
N GLU A 14 9.45 -5.74 -9.24
CA GLU A 14 9.09 -7.15 -9.34
C GLU A 14 7.67 -7.39 -8.81
N ILE A 15 7.30 -6.75 -7.69
CA ILE A 15 6.06 -7.05 -6.98
C ILE A 15 4.89 -6.17 -7.47
N VAL A 16 5.11 -4.87 -7.61
CA VAL A 16 4.04 -3.95 -8.05
C VAL A 16 3.57 -4.27 -9.46
N THR A 17 4.45 -4.83 -10.31
CA THR A 17 4.12 -5.24 -11.67
C THR A 17 3.71 -6.72 -11.79
N ASP A 18 3.74 -7.48 -10.70
CA ASP A 18 3.35 -8.89 -10.70
C ASP A 18 1.85 -9.03 -10.99
N PRO A 19 1.44 -9.73 -12.06
CA PRO A 19 0.02 -9.97 -12.35
C PRO A 19 -0.73 -10.60 -11.17
N ALA A 20 -0.08 -11.44 -10.35
CA ALA A 20 -0.71 -12.07 -9.19
C ALA A 20 -1.20 -11.04 -8.16
N TYR A 21 -0.54 -9.88 -8.04
CA TYR A 21 -1.03 -8.83 -7.15
C TYR A 21 -2.35 -8.24 -7.64
N ARG A 22 -2.44 -7.97 -8.94
CA ARG A 22 -3.65 -7.43 -9.57
C ARG A 22 -4.78 -8.45 -9.65
N GLU A 23 -4.45 -9.72 -9.90
CA GLU A 23 -5.42 -10.78 -10.23
C GLU A 23 -5.90 -11.54 -9.00
N ASP A 24 -5.06 -11.69 -7.97
CA ASP A 24 -5.37 -12.52 -6.80
C ASP A 24 -5.30 -11.72 -5.48
N VAL A 25 -4.20 -10.99 -5.23
CA VAL A 25 -3.95 -10.38 -3.90
C VAL A 25 -4.86 -9.18 -3.63
N LEU A 26 -4.91 -8.21 -4.55
CA LEU A 26 -5.72 -6.99 -4.38
C LEU A 26 -7.23 -7.28 -4.40
N PRO A 27 -7.75 -8.21 -5.23
CA PRO A 27 -9.13 -8.67 -5.12
C PRO A 27 -9.43 -9.32 -3.77
N LEU A 28 -8.55 -10.20 -3.26
CA LEU A 28 -8.71 -10.81 -1.95
C LEU A 28 -8.75 -9.75 -0.83
N LEU A 29 -7.90 -8.73 -0.90
CA LEU A 29 -7.96 -7.60 0.03
C LEU A 29 -9.32 -6.90 -0.02
N GLY A 30 -9.84 -6.62 -1.22
CA GLY A 30 -11.16 -6.02 -1.42
C GLY A 30 -12.28 -6.87 -0.80
N ASP A 31 -12.25 -8.19 -1.01
CA ASP A 31 -13.23 -9.13 -0.45
C ASP A 31 -13.17 -9.19 1.08
N LEU A 32 -11.97 -9.19 1.65
CA LEU A 32 -11.76 -9.21 3.11
C LEU A 32 -12.21 -7.91 3.78
N VAL A 33 -11.97 -6.77 3.14
CA VAL A 33 -12.38 -5.46 3.65
C VAL A 33 -13.89 -5.27 3.50
N GLY A 34 -14.48 -5.80 2.42
CA GLY A 34 -15.91 -5.75 2.16
C GLY A 34 -16.45 -4.31 2.10
N SER A 35 -17.72 -4.12 2.49
CA SER A 35 -18.31 -2.79 2.59
C SER A 35 -17.89 -2.10 3.88
N MET A 36 -16.85 -1.27 3.81
CA MET A 36 -16.48 -0.39 4.91
C MET A 36 -17.46 0.79 5.02
N PRO A 37 -17.89 1.17 6.23
CA PRO A 37 -18.58 2.44 6.46
C PRO A 37 -17.76 3.63 5.96
N ALA A 38 -18.42 4.72 5.58
CA ALA A 38 -17.73 5.97 5.26
C ALA A 38 -16.88 6.42 6.46
N GLY A 39 -15.57 6.59 6.25
CA GLY A 39 -14.64 6.92 7.32
C GLY A 39 -13.19 7.06 6.86
N VAL A 40 -12.30 7.23 7.83
CA VAL A 40 -10.86 7.28 7.63
C VAL A 40 -10.27 5.90 7.89
N VAL A 41 -9.46 5.40 6.96
CA VAL A 41 -8.78 4.10 7.02
C VAL A 41 -7.29 4.33 7.22
N LEU A 42 -6.67 3.56 8.12
CA LEU A 42 -5.22 3.53 8.28
C LEU A 42 -4.66 2.28 7.60
N ASP A 43 -3.78 2.49 6.62
CA ASP A 43 -3.06 1.41 5.93
C ASP A 43 -1.67 1.23 6.56
N LEU A 44 -1.48 0.12 7.28
CA LEU A 44 -0.26 -0.21 8.01
C LEU A 44 0.66 -1.08 7.16
N GLY A 45 1.84 -0.56 6.81
CA GLY A 45 2.70 -1.19 5.81
C GLY A 45 2.20 -0.89 4.40
N CYS A 46 1.82 0.37 4.16
CA CYS A 46 1.15 0.77 2.92
C CYS A 46 2.03 0.66 1.67
N GLY A 47 3.33 0.41 1.83
CA GLY A 47 4.28 0.36 0.75
C GLY A 47 4.25 1.62 -0.09
N GLU A 48 4.02 1.44 -1.40
CA GLU A 48 3.83 2.48 -2.42
C GLU A 48 2.36 2.91 -2.62
N GLY A 49 1.42 2.31 -1.89
CA GLY A 49 0.01 2.69 -1.85
C GLY A 49 -0.94 1.94 -2.81
N GLN A 50 -0.56 0.82 -3.45
CA GLN A 50 -1.49 0.11 -4.34
C GLN A 50 -2.73 -0.44 -3.62
N GLY A 51 -2.56 -0.92 -2.38
CA GLY A 51 -3.65 -1.48 -1.58
C GLY A 51 -4.76 -0.48 -1.27
N ALA A 52 -4.40 0.80 -1.14
CA ALA A 52 -5.35 1.87 -0.87
C ALA A 52 -6.44 2.04 -1.94
N ARG A 53 -6.19 1.61 -3.19
CA ARG A 53 -7.20 1.66 -4.26
C ARG A 53 -8.28 0.60 -4.11
N SER A 54 -7.98 -0.50 -3.41
CA SER A 54 -8.92 -1.59 -3.16
C SER A 54 -9.87 -1.32 -2.00
N VAL A 55 -9.66 -0.23 -1.26
CA VAL A 55 -10.45 0.12 -0.09
C VAL A 55 -11.18 1.45 -0.31
N GLY A 56 -12.43 1.53 0.15
CA GLY A 56 -13.22 2.75 0.10
C GLY A 56 -12.87 3.73 1.23
N GLY A 57 -13.25 5.00 1.06
CA GLY A 57 -13.09 6.04 2.09
C GLY A 57 -11.81 6.86 1.93
N THR A 58 -11.40 7.53 3.01
CA THR A 58 -10.14 8.32 3.04
C THR A 58 -9.04 7.48 3.65
N VAL A 59 -8.10 7.00 2.84
CA VAL A 59 -6.97 6.18 3.31
C VAL A 59 -5.80 7.07 3.69
N VAL A 60 -5.18 6.80 4.84
CA VAL A 60 -3.91 7.38 5.28
C VAL A 60 -2.90 6.24 5.45
N GLY A 61 -1.73 6.36 4.83
CA GLY A 61 -0.71 5.32 4.84
C GLY A 61 0.40 5.56 5.87
N ILE A 62 0.96 4.47 6.40
CA ILE A 62 2.23 4.46 7.13
C ILE A 62 3.05 3.25 6.68
N ASP A 63 4.36 3.43 6.52
CA ASP A 63 5.29 2.34 6.23
C ASP A 63 6.62 2.61 6.96
N SER A 64 7.35 1.53 7.23
CA SER A 64 8.70 1.60 7.77
C SER A 64 9.75 2.04 6.73
N SER A 65 9.43 1.94 5.43
CA SER A 65 10.29 2.38 4.34
C SER A 65 10.02 3.83 3.97
N HIS A 66 11.00 4.69 4.20
CA HIS A 66 10.99 6.06 3.67
C HIS A 66 11.05 6.09 2.15
N VAL A 67 11.64 5.08 1.49
CA VAL A 67 11.66 5.00 0.03
C VAL A 67 10.26 4.74 -0.52
N LEU A 68 9.56 3.72 -0.01
CA LEU A 68 8.21 3.40 -0.45
C LEU A 68 7.21 4.50 -0.07
N LEU A 69 7.35 5.12 1.11
CA LEU A 69 6.52 6.25 1.51
C LEU A 69 6.59 7.44 0.55
N ARG A 70 7.75 7.69 -0.08
CA ARG A 70 7.88 8.74 -1.11
C ARG A 70 7.04 8.44 -2.35
N SER A 71 6.90 7.16 -2.70
CA SER A 71 6.03 6.69 -3.78
C SER A 71 4.56 6.77 -3.36
N ALA A 72 4.22 6.30 -2.16
CA ALA A 72 2.86 6.34 -1.61
C ALA A 72 2.29 7.76 -1.48
N ASN A 73 3.10 8.74 -1.10
CA ASN A 73 2.67 10.14 -0.97
C ASN A 73 2.20 10.77 -2.30
N ARG A 74 2.39 10.09 -3.44
CA ARG A 74 1.83 10.48 -4.75
C ARG A 74 0.40 9.99 -4.96
N VAL A 75 -0.05 9.04 -4.15
CA VAL A 75 -1.33 8.31 -4.30
C VAL A 75 -2.25 8.57 -3.12
N ILE A 76 -1.72 8.56 -1.90
CA ILE A 76 -2.46 8.73 -0.65
C ILE A 76 -1.71 9.67 0.31
N PRO A 77 -2.41 10.36 1.24
CA PRO A 77 -1.77 10.99 2.38
C PRO A 77 -0.97 9.97 3.18
N VAL A 78 0.25 10.34 3.60
CA VAL A 78 1.09 9.47 4.43
C VAL A 78 1.52 10.15 5.72
N VAL A 79 1.73 9.35 6.76
CA VAL A 79 2.39 9.76 8.00
C VAL A 79 3.83 9.25 7.99
N GLN A 80 4.76 10.17 8.17
CA GLN A 80 6.18 9.87 8.33
C GLN A 80 6.65 10.50 9.65
N ALA A 81 7.14 9.67 10.57
CA ALA A 81 7.76 10.10 11.83
C ALA A 81 9.28 10.09 11.71
#